data_AF-A0A494W6C9-F1
#
_entry.id   AF-A0A494W6C9-F1
#
_cell.length_a   1.000
_cell.length_b   1.000
_cell.length_c   1.000
_cell.angle_alpha   90.00
_cell.angle_beta   90.00
_cell.angle_gamma   90.00
#
_symmetry.space_group_name_H-M   'P 1'
#
loop_
_entity.id
_entity.type
_entity.pdbx_description
1 polymer ?
#
loop_
_entity_poly.entity_id
_entity_poly.type
_entity_poly.pdbx_seq_one_letter_code
_entity_poly.pdbx_strand_id
1 'polypeptide(L)'
;MKIYHLILLTVLLAACKAKPAKIAQDTSKVKTGKVLSASYKASSKVVSAAADTTNIAEQLDAFANYYVVIADTGSNYYQLKDKMLELSKNTGIEIDTMDRYYDKKKDLIKLPDNYPEDDIFAGDYFMRRNPSETLSLEYLDSYKDNSGKKMIALVSGIYQNKASADSALVVLQPSKTAFAIKSKIYVGCLH
;
A
#
# COMPACT_ATOMS: atom_id res chain seq x y z
N MET A 1 -7.57 45.29 67.07
CA MET A 1 -6.58 45.13 65.97
C MET A 1 -7.22 45.61 64.68
N LYS A 2 -6.47 46.34 63.86
CA LYS A 2 -6.94 47.18 62.74
C LYS A 2 -7.26 46.36 61.48
N ILE A 3 -8.29 46.84 60.79
CA ILE A 3 -8.80 46.57 59.42
C ILE A 3 -7.68 46.51 58.38
N TYR A 4 -7.80 45.69 57.32
CA TYR A 4 -7.62 46.10 55.90
C TYR A 4 -8.21 45.08 54.89
N HIS A 5 -8.99 45.67 53.96
CA HIS A 5 -9.66 45.31 52.70
C HIS A 5 -9.15 44.10 51.87
N LEU A 6 -9.99 43.25 51.25
CA LEU A 6 -10.83 43.43 50.04
C LEU A 6 -10.07 43.94 48.80
N ILE A 7 -10.04 43.12 47.72
CA ILE A 7 -9.87 43.38 46.25
C ILE A 7 -9.59 41.98 45.65
N LEU A 8 -10.49 41.22 45.01
CA LEU A 8 -11.21 41.39 43.73
C LEU A 8 -10.35 41.86 42.56
N LEU A 9 -9.80 40.93 41.76
CA LEU A 9 -9.53 41.22 40.34
C LEU A 9 -9.78 39.98 39.46
N THR A 10 -10.91 40.04 38.78
CA THR A 10 -11.34 39.27 37.61
C THR A 10 -10.64 39.74 36.33
N VAL A 11 -10.89 39.02 35.23
CA VAL A 11 -10.73 39.38 33.79
C VAL A 11 -9.30 39.08 33.27
N LEU A 12 -9.10 38.15 32.32
CA LEU A 12 -9.47 38.29 30.91
C LEU A 12 -9.60 36.93 30.18
N LEU A 13 -10.83 36.65 29.75
CA LEU A 13 -11.14 35.76 28.61
C LEU A 13 -10.76 36.51 27.32
N ALA A 14 -9.77 36.02 26.58
CA ALA A 14 -9.52 36.44 25.20
C ALA A 14 -10.38 35.58 24.26
N ALA A 15 -11.60 36.05 23.99
CA ALA A 15 -12.46 35.52 22.94
C ALA A 15 -12.07 36.14 21.59
N CYS A 16 -11.37 35.39 20.74
CA CYS A 16 -11.19 35.75 19.34
C CYS A 16 -12.47 35.47 18.55
N LYS A 17 -13.20 36.54 18.20
CA LYS A 17 -14.28 36.50 17.20
C LYS A 17 -13.65 36.46 15.80
N ALA A 18 -13.79 35.35 15.09
CA ALA A 18 -13.54 35.31 13.65
C ALA A 18 -14.75 35.87 12.89
N LYS A 19 -14.46 36.78 11.96
CA LYS A 19 -15.43 37.49 11.10
C LYS A 19 -15.85 36.59 9.94
N PRO A 20 -17.14 36.51 9.55
CA PRO A 20 -17.56 35.68 8.43
C PRO A 20 -17.17 36.34 7.10
N ALA A 21 -16.40 35.63 6.29
CA ALA A 21 -16.11 36.00 4.91
C ALA A 21 -17.28 35.56 4.00
N LYS A 22 -17.89 36.54 3.31
CA LYS A 22 -18.72 36.28 2.13
C LYS A 22 -17.79 35.93 0.97
N ILE A 23 -17.94 34.75 0.40
CA ILE A 23 -17.36 34.41 -0.91
C ILE A 23 -18.48 33.97 -1.83
N ALA A 24 -18.43 34.55 -3.02
CA ALA A 24 -19.43 34.59 -4.06
C ALA A 24 -19.66 33.22 -4.72
N GLN A 25 -20.90 32.99 -5.14
CA GLN A 25 -21.24 31.96 -6.11
C GLN A 25 -20.63 32.35 -7.47
N ASP A 26 -19.60 31.63 -7.89
CA ASP A 26 -19.13 31.67 -9.28
C ASP A 26 -19.79 30.54 -10.06
N THR A 27 -20.83 30.91 -10.81
CA THR A 27 -21.47 30.07 -11.82
C THR A 27 -20.53 29.92 -13.01
N SER A 28 -19.63 28.96 -12.94
CA SER A 28 -18.91 28.49 -14.13
C SER A 28 -19.83 27.61 -14.99
N LYS A 29 -20.34 28.21 -16.07
CA LYS A 29 -20.97 27.55 -17.22
C LYS A 29 -20.11 26.38 -17.70
N VAL A 30 -20.58 25.15 -17.48
CA VAL A 30 -20.04 23.95 -18.14
C VAL A 30 -20.38 24.02 -19.63
N LYS A 31 -19.40 24.36 -20.47
CA LYS A 31 -19.48 24.12 -21.91
C LYS A 31 -19.33 22.60 -22.13
N THR A 32 -20.42 21.93 -22.47
CA THR A 32 -20.40 20.56 -23.00
C THR A 32 -19.60 20.53 -24.30
N GLY A 33 -18.37 20.02 -24.23
CA GLY A 33 -17.59 19.67 -25.40
C GLY A 33 -18.21 18.46 -26.11
N LYS A 34 -18.50 18.61 -27.40
CA LYS A 34 -18.96 17.54 -28.28
C LYS A 34 -17.83 16.51 -28.42
N VAL A 35 -17.96 15.36 -27.76
CA VAL A 35 -17.03 14.23 -27.97
C VAL A 35 -17.40 13.58 -29.30
N LEU A 36 -16.49 13.61 -30.26
CA LEU A 36 -16.61 12.89 -31.52
C LEU A 36 -16.50 11.39 -31.23
N SER A 37 -17.49 10.63 -31.67
CA SER A 37 -17.48 9.17 -31.61
C SER A 37 -16.37 8.63 -32.51
N ALA A 38 -15.30 8.11 -31.91
CA ALA A 38 -14.30 7.33 -32.63
C ALA A 38 -14.93 6.00 -33.06
N SER A 39 -15.24 5.89 -34.34
CA SER A 39 -15.69 4.67 -35.00
C SER A 39 -14.51 3.72 -35.16
N TYR A 40 -14.29 2.81 -34.21
CA TYR A 40 -13.47 1.63 -34.44
C TYR A 40 -14.33 0.56 -35.14
N LYS A 41 -14.04 0.32 -36.42
CA LYS A 41 -14.47 -0.90 -37.11
C LYS A 41 -13.79 -2.10 -36.43
N ALA A 42 -14.50 -2.76 -35.53
CA ALA A 42 -14.14 -4.09 -35.08
C ALA A 42 -14.57 -5.10 -36.17
N SER A 43 -13.59 -5.66 -36.87
CA SER A 43 -13.80 -6.83 -37.74
C SER A 43 -13.85 -8.08 -36.85
N SER A 44 -15.06 -8.47 -36.45
CA SER A 44 -15.29 -9.73 -35.75
C SER A 44 -15.32 -10.87 -36.76
N LYS A 45 -14.17 -11.53 -36.99
CA LYS A 45 -14.18 -12.88 -37.52
C LYS A 45 -14.45 -13.84 -36.36
N VAL A 46 -15.74 -14.16 -36.18
CA VAL A 46 -16.22 -15.20 -35.28
C VAL A 46 -15.67 -16.54 -35.77
N VAL A 47 -14.83 -17.18 -34.96
CA VAL A 47 -14.65 -18.63 -34.99
C VAL A 47 -15.22 -19.14 -33.68
N SER A 48 -16.38 -19.79 -33.80
CA SER A 48 -17.06 -20.48 -32.71
C SER A 48 -16.21 -21.67 -32.25
N ALA A 49 -15.71 -21.61 -31.03
CA ALA A 49 -15.50 -22.78 -30.21
C ALA A 49 -16.28 -22.52 -28.92
N ALA A 50 -17.27 -23.38 -28.65
CA ALA A 50 -18.00 -23.38 -27.40
C ALA A 50 -17.02 -23.71 -26.26
N ALA A 51 -16.36 -22.69 -25.72
CA ALA A 51 -15.66 -22.77 -24.46
C ALA A 51 -16.67 -22.45 -23.37
N ASP A 52 -16.75 -23.35 -22.39
CA ASP A 52 -17.51 -23.17 -21.16
C ASP A 52 -17.05 -21.87 -20.49
N THR A 53 -17.86 -20.82 -20.61
CA THR A 53 -17.50 -19.43 -20.28
C THR A 53 -17.64 -19.14 -18.79
N THR A 54 -18.09 -20.12 -18.00
CA THR A 54 -18.30 -19.98 -16.56
C THR A 54 -16.98 -19.95 -15.78
N ASN A 55 -15.90 -20.56 -16.29
CA ASN A 55 -14.63 -20.69 -15.57
C ASN A 55 -13.66 -19.49 -15.72
N ILE A 56 -13.80 -18.68 -16.78
CA ILE A 56 -12.85 -17.59 -17.07
C ILE A 56 -13.17 -16.33 -16.26
N ALA A 57 -14.45 -16.08 -15.94
CA ALA A 57 -14.85 -14.92 -15.15
C ALA A 57 -14.38 -15.03 -13.68
N GLU A 58 -14.53 -16.22 -13.08
CA GLU A 58 -14.14 -16.49 -11.68
C GLU A 58 -12.62 -16.40 -11.48
N GLN A 59 -11.83 -16.76 -12.51
CA GLN A 59 -10.37 -16.66 -12.48
C GLN A 59 -9.86 -15.20 -12.61
N LEU A 60 -10.66 -14.29 -13.19
CA LEU A 60 -10.35 -12.86 -13.27
C LEU A 60 -10.62 -12.13 -11.94
N ASP A 61 -11.65 -12.54 -11.20
CA ASP A 61 -11.99 -11.98 -9.88
C ASP A 61 -10.99 -12.39 -8.79
N ALA A 62 -10.18 -13.43 -9.03
CA ALA A 62 -9.17 -13.89 -8.11
C ALA A 62 -7.88 -13.05 -8.12
N PHE A 63 -7.76 -12.01 -8.96
CA PHE A 63 -6.61 -11.11 -9.00
C PHE A 63 -7.01 -9.64 -8.81
N ALA A 64 -6.26 -8.93 -7.97
CA ALA A 64 -6.39 -7.48 -7.80
C ALA A 64 -5.16 -6.75 -8.38
N ASN A 65 -5.40 -5.55 -8.91
CA ASN A 65 -4.31 -4.65 -9.27
C ASN A 65 -4.03 -3.72 -8.10
N TYR A 66 -2.84 -3.82 -7.50
CA TYR A 66 -2.40 -2.96 -6.42
C TYR A 66 -1.12 -2.21 -6.79
N TYR A 67 -0.82 -1.18 -6.02
CA TYR A 67 0.42 -0.43 -6.10
C TYR A 67 1.28 -0.79 -4.89
N VAL A 68 2.43 -1.41 -5.14
CA VAL A 68 3.38 -1.80 -4.09
C VAL A 68 4.46 -0.73 -4.01
N VAL A 69 4.65 -0.15 -2.83
CA VAL A 69 5.72 0.81 -2.59
C VAL A 69 6.90 0.07 -1.97
N ILE A 70 8.06 0.22 -2.59
CA ILE A 70 9.30 -0.46 -2.23
C ILE A 70 10.30 0.63 -1.84
N ALA A 71 10.81 0.57 -0.62
CA ALA A 71 11.79 1.54 -0.11
C ALA A 71 13.22 1.20 -0.55
N ASP A 72 13.53 -0.09 -0.70
CA ASP A 72 14.82 -0.58 -1.19
C ASP A 72 14.74 -2.05 -1.65
N THR A 73 15.77 -2.53 -2.34
CA THR A 73 15.91 -3.94 -2.74
C THR A 73 17.32 -4.47 -2.52
N GLY A 74 17.48 -5.78 -2.39
CA GLY A 74 18.80 -6.41 -2.25
C GLY A 74 18.72 -7.91 -2.00
N SER A 75 19.86 -8.58 -1.95
CA SER A 75 19.93 -10.03 -1.69
C SER A 75 20.29 -10.37 -0.23
N ASN A 76 20.68 -9.38 0.58
CA ASN A 76 21.07 -9.60 1.96
C ASN A 76 19.91 -9.26 2.91
N TYR A 77 19.28 -10.30 3.46
CA TYR A 77 18.16 -10.15 4.40
C TYR A 77 18.49 -9.26 5.60
N TYR A 78 19.66 -9.44 6.22
CA TYR A 78 20.02 -8.70 7.44
C TYR A 78 20.27 -7.22 7.16
N GLN A 79 20.92 -6.89 6.05
CA GLN A 79 21.09 -5.49 5.65
C GLN A 79 19.74 -4.79 5.39
N LEU A 80 18.80 -5.49 4.74
CA LEU A 80 17.45 -4.93 4.53
C LEU A 80 16.64 -4.88 5.82
N LYS A 81 16.83 -5.83 6.74
CA LYS A 81 16.20 -5.80 8.06
C LYS A 81 16.66 -4.58 8.88
N ASP A 82 17.96 -4.28 8.86
CA ASP A 82 18.49 -3.10 9.55
C ASP A 82 17.90 -1.82 8.95
N LYS A 83 17.84 -1.72 7.62
CA LYS A 83 17.15 -0.61 6.92
C LYS A 83 15.67 -0.52 7.26
N MET A 84 14.97 -1.66 7.38
CA MET A 84 13.56 -1.70 7.78
C MET A 84 13.35 -1.15 9.19
N LEU A 85 14.22 -1.53 10.14
CA LEU A 85 14.16 -1.04 11.52
C LEU A 85 14.47 0.45 11.60
N GLU A 86 15.49 0.92 10.87
CA GLU A 86 15.81 2.34 10.76
C GLU A 86 14.65 3.13 10.14
N LEU A 87 14.06 2.62 9.06
CA LEU A 87 12.93 3.24 8.40
C LEU A 87 11.73 3.35 9.35
N SER A 88 11.37 2.27 10.03
CA SER A 88 10.29 2.25 11.03
C SER A 88 10.50 3.31 12.11
N LYS A 89 11.73 3.41 12.63
CA LYS A 89 12.10 4.42 13.64
C LYS A 89 11.95 5.85 13.11
N ASN A 90 12.34 6.10 11.85
CA ASN A 90 12.40 7.43 11.28
C ASN A 90 11.03 7.92 10.77
N THR A 91 10.15 7.02 10.34
CA THR A 91 8.85 7.37 9.74
C THR A 91 7.66 7.04 10.63
N GLY A 92 7.84 6.17 11.63
CA GLY A 92 6.76 5.64 12.45
C GLY A 92 5.92 4.57 11.75
N ILE A 93 6.28 4.12 10.54
CA ILE A 93 5.57 3.03 9.87
C ILE A 93 5.81 1.73 10.64
N GLU A 94 4.73 1.03 10.99
CA GLU A 94 4.78 -0.23 11.73
C GLU A 94 5.39 -1.36 10.88
N ILE A 95 6.02 -2.33 11.54
CA ILE A 95 6.54 -3.54 10.91
C ILE A 95 5.53 -4.65 11.13
N ASP A 96 5.10 -5.30 10.04
CA ASP A 96 4.28 -6.50 10.08
C ASP A 96 4.94 -7.57 9.20
N THR A 97 5.45 -8.62 9.84
CA THR A 97 6.11 -9.72 9.16
C THR A 97 5.15 -10.84 8.75
N MET A 98 3.87 -10.79 9.13
CA MET A 98 2.90 -11.89 9.01
C MET A 98 3.47 -13.20 9.59
N ASP A 99 4.08 -13.11 10.79
CA ASP A 99 4.78 -14.21 11.48
C ASP A 99 5.98 -14.83 10.74
N ARG A 100 6.32 -14.32 9.55
CA ARG A 100 7.46 -14.85 8.78
C ARG A 100 8.78 -14.42 9.40
N TYR A 101 9.77 -15.29 9.26
CA TYR A 101 11.15 -15.02 9.62
C TYR A 101 12.10 -15.62 8.58
N TYR A 102 13.33 -15.12 8.55
CA TYR A 102 14.36 -15.68 7.70
C TYR A 102 15.06 -16.87 8.37
N ASP A 103 14.90 -18.03 7.76
CA ASP A 103 15.60 -19.28 8.10
C ASP A 103 16.95 -19.30 7.37
N LYS A 104 18.04 -19.10 8.11
CA LYS A 104 19.40 -19.13 7.57
C LYS A 104 19.78 -20.49 6.97
N LYS A 105 19.23 -21.60 7.47
CA LYS A 105 19.58 -22.94 6.99
C LYS A 105 18.92 -23.21 5.64
N LYS A 106 17.67 -22.77 5.48
CA LYS A 106 16.92 -22.88 4.21
C LYS A 106 17.21 -21.72 3.23
N ASP A 107 17.84 -20.65 3.70
CA ASP A 107 18.01 -19.39 2.95
C ASP A 107 16.65 -18.90 2.41
N LEU A 108 15.67 -18.81 3.32
CA LEU A 108 14.25 -18.61 2.99
C LEU A 108 13.57 -17.70 4.03
N ILE A 109 12.84 -16.69 3.57
CA ILE A 109 11.82 -16.01 4.38
C ILE A 109 10.60 -16.95 4.41
N LYS A 110 10.23 -17.46 5.58
CA LYS A 110 9.19 -18.48 5.70
C LYS A 110 8.31 -18.27 6.93
N LEU A 111 7.13 -18.89 6.91
CA LEU A 111 6.32 -19.11 8.09
C LEU A 111 6.98 -20.15 9.03
N PRO A 112 6.59 -20.18 10.31
CA PRO A 112 6.91 -21.28 11.22
C PRO A 112 6.59 -22.65 10.61
N ASP A 113 7.43 -23.65 10.90
CA ASP A 113 7.21 -25.02 10.42
C ASP A 113 5.98 -25.68 11.10
N ASN A 114 5.42 -25.07 12.14
CA ASN A 114 4.23 -25.51 12.87
C ASN A 114 3.14 -24.43 12.88
N TYR A 115 2.93 -23.76 11.74
CA TYR A 115 1.97 -22.66 11.64
C TYR A 115 0.54 -23.14 11.92
N PRO A 116 -0.19 -22.54 12.88
CA PRO A 116 -1.43 -23.10 13.40
C PRO A 116 -2.64 -22.87 12.48
N GLU A 117 -2.57 -21.90 11.57
CA GLU A 117 -3.61 -21.62 10.57
C GLU A 117 -3.10 -22.08 9.20
N ASP A 118 -3.86 -22.95 8.53
CA ASP A 118 -3.54 -23.45 7.18
C ASP A 118 -2.14 -24.10 7.05
N ASP A 119 -2.04 -25.34 7.52
CA ASP A 119 -0.85 -26.23 7.48
C ASP A 119 -0.16 -26.29 6.10
N ILE A 120 -0.90 -26.02 5.02
CA ILE A 120 -0.40 -26.10 3.64
C ILE A 120 0.76 -25.13 3.33
N PHE A 121 0.95 -24.06 4.10
CA PHE A 121 2.05 -23.10 3.92
C PHE A 121 3.09 -23.13 5.05
N ALA A 122 2.96 -24.04 6.01
CA ALA A 122 3.89 -24.16 7.13
C ALA A 122 5.32 -24.42 6.62
N GLY A 123 6.28 -23.63 7.10
CA GLY A 123 7.68 -23.75 6.69
C GLY A 123 8.01 -23.26 5.28
N ASP A 124 7.04 -22.66 4.58
CA ASP A 124 7.19 -22.08 3.24
C ASP A 124 7.04 -20.55 3.24
N TYR A 125 7.38 -19.94 2.11
CA TYR A 125 7.15 -18.52 1.88
C TYR A 125 5.69 -18.27 1.51
N PHE A 126 5.08 -17.29 2.17
CA PHE A 126 3.72 -16.84 1.90
C PHE A 126 3.75 -15.33 1.70
N MET A 127 3.42 -14.81 0.53
CA MET A 127 3.49 -13.37 0.25
C MET A 127 2.34 -12.58 0.90
N ARG A 128 2.55 -11.28 1.13
CA ARG A 128 1.44 -10.38 1.49
C ARG A 128 0.59 -10.07 0.26
N ARG A 129 -0.74 -10.20 0.38
CA ARG A 129 -1.68 -10.07 -0.75
C ARG A 129 -2.65 -8.90 -0.62
N ASN A 130 -2.96 -8.49 0.61
CA ASN A 130 -3.95 -7.46 0.90
C ASN A 130 -3.29 -6.07 1.06
N PRO A 131 -4.03 -4.99 0.81
CA PRO A 131 -3.57 -3.64 1.10
C PRO A 131 -3.16 -3.50 2.57
N SER A 132 -2.00 -2.91 2.81
CA SER A 132 -1.52 -2.57 4.15
C SER A 132 -0.48 -1.45 4.06
N GLU A 133 -0.37 -0.66 5.13
CA GLU A 133 0.59 0.45 5.26
C GLU A 133 1.69 0.08 6.26
N THR A 134 2.27 -1.10 6.08
CA THR A 134 3.24 -1.69 7.00
C THR A 134 4.54 -2.02 6.26
N LEU A 135 5.66 -1.99 6.98
CA LEU A 135 6.93 -2.46 6.49
C LEU A 135 7.01 -3.99 6.55
N SER A 136 7.55 -4.59 5.49
CA SER A 136 7.83 -6.02 5.44
C SER A 136 8.98 -6.34 4.49
N LEU A 137 9.71 -7.42 4.75
CA LEU A 137 10.66 -8.00 3.80
C LEU A 137 9.97 -9.12 3.02
N GLU A 138 9.95 -8.99 1.70
CA GLU A 138 9.23 -9.87 0.78
C GLU A 138 10.12 -10.22 -0.41
N TYR A 139 9.80 -11.27 -1.17
CA TYR A 139 10.50 -11.50 -2.44
C TYR A 139 9.92 -10.62 -3.55
N LEU A 140 10.80 -9.97 -4.33
CA LEU A 140 10.39 -9.04 -5.37
C LEU A 140 9.64 -9.73 -6.51
N ASP A 141 9.91 -11.02 -6.75
CA ASP A 141 9.23 -11.83 -7.77
C ASP A 141 7.74 -12.02 -7.47
N SER A 142 7.35 -11.86 -6.21
CA SER A 142 5.95 -11.92 -5.79
C SER A 142 5.14 -10.72 -6.28
N TYR A 143 5.80 -9.62 -6.65
CA TYR A 143 5.15 -8.39 -7.12
C TYR A 143 5.54 -7.98 -8.53
N LYS A 144 6.68 -8.45 -9.04
CA LYS A 144 7.23 -8.06 -10.32
C LYS A 144 7.86 -9.26 -11.02
N ASP A 145 7.29 -9.63 -12.17
CA ASP A 145 7.86 -10.66 -13.03
C ASP A 145 9.31 -10.35 -13.43
N ASN A 146 10.09 -11.41 -13.64
CA ASN A 146 11.49 -11.33 -14.06
C ASN A 146 12.40 -10.53 -13.10
N SER A 147 12.09 -10.50 -11.80
CA SER A 147 13.05 -10.04 -10.81
C SER A 147 14.20 -11.05 -10.65
N GLY A 148 15.36 -10.58 -10.17
CA GLY A 148 16.46 -11.48 -9.82
C GLY A 148 16.03 -12.55 -8.81
N LYS A 149 16.57 -13.77 -8.94
CA LYS A 149 16.29 -14.88 -8.00
C LYS A 149 16.56 -14.43 -6.56
N LYS A 150 15.58 -14.67 -5.67
CA LYS A 150 15.65 -14.31 -4.25
C LYS A 150 15.99 -12.83 -3.99
N MET A 151 15.70 -11.93 -4.93
CA MET A 151 15.77 -10.50 -4.69
C MET A 151 14.73 -10.15 -3.63
N ILE A 152 15.16 -9.59 -2.51
CA ILE A 152 14.28 -9.16 -1.43
C ILE A 152 13.92 -7.69 -1.66
N ALA A 153 12.65 -7.37 -1.48
CA ALA A 153 12.13 -6.02 -1.44
C ALA A 153 11.82 -5.63 0.02
N LEU A 154 12.29 -4.45 0.43
CA LEU A 154 11.75 -3.76 1.59
C LEU A 154 10.47 -3.05 1.15
N VAL A 155 9.34 -3.73 1.32
CA VAL A 155 8.02 -3.20 1.03
C VAL A 155 7.60 -2.27 2.15
N SER A 156 7.10 -1.09 1.81
CA SER A 156 6.57 -0.11 2.76
C SER A 156 5.04 0.03 2.71
N GLY A 157 4.40 -0.75 1.86
CA GLY A 157 2.95 -0.86 1.81
C GLY A 157 2.42 -1.33 0.45
N ILE A 158 1.20 -1.83 0.47
CA ILE A 158 0.39 -2.22 -0.68
C ILE A 158 -0.86 -1.35 -0.68
N TYR A 159 -1.09 -0.66 -1.79
CA TYR A 159 -2.11 0.37 -1.90
C TYR A 159 -3.10 0.05 -3.01
N GLN A 160 -4.38 0.34 -2.76
CA GLN A 160 -5.44 0.12 -3.75
C GLN A 160 -5.36 1.07 -4.94
N ASN A 161 -4.85 2.28 -4.74
CA ASN A 161 -4.82 3.31 -5.77
C ASN A 161 -3.44 3.98 -5.87
N LYS A 162 -3.16 4.55 -7.06
CA LYS A 162 -1.88 5.17 -7.36
C LYS A 162 -1.61 6.39 -6.47
N ALA A 163 -2.64 7.19 -6.18
CA ALA A 163 -2.46 8.44 -5.43
C ALA A 163 -1.98 8.21 -3.99
N SER A 164 -2.50 7.18 -3.31
CA SER A 164 -2.02 6.79 -1.98
C SER A 164 -0.59 6.22 -2.04
N ALA A 165 -0.26 5.42 -3.06
CA ALA A 165 1.11 4.93 -3.25
C ALA A 165 2.11 6.06 -3.53
N ASP A 166 1.74 7.03 -4.37
CA ASP A 166 2.55 8.22 -4.65
C ASP A 166 2.75 9.05 -3.37
N SER A 167 1.70 9.20 -2.55
CA SER A 167 1.77 9.91 -1.27
C SER A 167 2.71 9.21 -0.28
N ALA A 168 2.63 7.88 -0.18
CA ALA A 168 3.54 7.09 0.64
C ALA A 168 4.99 7.18 0.14
N LEU A 169 5.20 7.18 -1.18
CA LEU A 169 6.53 7.32 -1.77
C LEU A 169 7.19 8.67 -1.42
N VAL A 170 6.41 9.75 -1.27
CA VAL A 170 6.90 11.07 -0.81
C VAL A 170 7.50 10.99 0.59
N VAL A 171 6.90 10.23 1.51
CA VAL A 171 7.43 10.02 2.87
C VAL A 171 8.80 9.34 2.83
N LEU A 172 9.08 8.54 1.80
CA LEU A 172 10.34 7.82 1.61
C LEU A 172 11.41 8.59 0.85
N GLN A 173 11.13 9.81 0.38
CA GLN A 173 12.03 10.52 -0.55
C GLN A 173 13.44 10.89 -0.07
N PRO A 174 13.81 10.82 1.23
CA PRO A 174 15.23 10.79 1.57
C PRO A 174 15.98 9.62 0.91
N SER A 175 15.28 8.52 0.57
CA SER A 175 15.83 7.37 -0.16
C SER A 175 15.76 7.57 -1.68
N LYS A 176 16.90 7.49 -2.36
CA LYS A 176 16.98 7.46 -3.83
C LYS A 176 16.58 6.11 -4.44
N THR A 177 16.44 5.07 -3.63
CA THR A 177 16.14 3.71 -4.09
C THR A 177 14.66 3.36 -3.95
N ALA A 178 13.84 4.26 -3.40
CA ALA A 178 12.42 4.04 -3.25
C ALA A 178 11.67 4.20 -4.58
N PHE A 179 10.72 3.31 -4.87
CA PHE A 179 9.86 3.37 -6.05
C PHE A 179 8.52 2.66 -5.80
N ALA A 180 7.52 2.96 -6.63
CA ALA A 180 6.24 2.26 -6.64
C ALA A 180 6.07 1.45 -7.93
N ILE A 181 5.50 0.25 -7.82
CA ILE A 181 5.16 -0.61 -8.97
C ILE A 181 3.67 -0.94 -8.95
N LYS A 182 3.07 -1.05 -10.13
CA LYS A 182 1.74 -1.67 -10.26
C LYS A 182 1.94 -3.19 -10.36
N SER A 183 1.27 -3.94 -9.50
CA SER A 183 1.36 -5.39 -9.42
C SER A 183 -0.02 -6.03 -9.56
N LYS A 184 -0.07 -7.19 -10.22
CA LYS A 184 -1.27 -8.03 -10.32
C LYS A 184 -1.13 -9.17 -9.30
N ILE A 185 -1.84 -9.06 -8.19
CA ILE A 185 -1.69 -9.92 -7.02
C ILE A 185 -2.88 -10.87 -6.93
N TYR A 186 -2.64 -12.16 -6.71
CA TYR A 186 -3.70 -13.15 -6.47
C TYR A 186 -4.34 -12.91 -5.10
N VAL A 187 -5.63 -12.60 -5.06
CA VAL A 187 -6.42 -12.32 -3.85
C VAL A 187 -7.53 -13.35 -3.61
N GLY A 188 -7.62 -14.39 -4.45
CA GLY A 188 -8.54 -15.50 -4.23
C GLY A 188 -8.23 -16.31 -2.96
N CYS A 189 -9.15 -17.21 -2.61
CA CYS A 189 -8.94 -18.14 -1.51
C CYS A 189 -7.74 -19.06 -1.81
N LEU A 190 -6.86 -19.20 -0.83
CA LEU A 190 -5.80 -20.18 -0.83
C LEU A 190 -6.26 -21.27 0.14
N HIS A 191 -6.73 -22.40 -0.37
CA HIS A 191 -7.26 -23.52 0.40
C HIS A 191 -6.87 -24.84 -0.25
#